data_AF-A0A7W5TL87-F1
#
_entry.id   AF-A0A7W5TL87-F1
#
_cell.length_a   1.000
_cell.length_b   1.000
_cell.length_c   1.000
_cell.angle_alpha   90.00
_cell.angle_beta   90.00
_cell.angle_gamma   90.00
#
_symmetry.space_group_name_H-M   'P 1'
#
loop_
_entity.id
_entity.type
_entity.pdbx_description
1 polymer ?
#
loop_
_entity_poly.entity_id
_entity_poly.type
_entity_poly.pdbx_seq_one_letter_code
_entity_poly.pdbx_strand_id
1 'polypeptide(L)'
;MTSPARKIRWRGTGEYRDETEALLEHPGDTAAVIRTRPRSLLIKCPDGCGDTLVVNLDPRAGKAWSLMVRDERCTLYPSIWREDGCRSHFIVWRDHIVWCGRFEYGNEEPSYDGRLEAKVIAALDEATYRSGSDIAIDIDEIPWDVLRVLRRLVRGEMVEEGDKDRRGHFRLAGG
;
A
#
# COMPACT_ATOMS: atom_id res chain seq x y z
N MET A 1 5.60 19.84 -18.50
CA MET A 1 5.64 18.83 -17.43
C MET A 1 4.27 18.19 -17.37
N THR A 2 4.16 16.90 -17.66
CA THR A 2 2.90 16.14 -17.54
C THR A 2 2.55 15.99 -16.08
N SER A 3 1.27 16.16 -15.73
CA SER A 3 0.79 15.92 -14.36
C SER A 3 1.01 14.45 -14.00
N PRO A 4 1.40 14.14 -12.75
CA PRO A 4 1.59 12.76 -12.31
C PRO A 4 0.25 12.02 -12.31
N ALA A 5 0.30 10.72 -12.55
CA ALA A 5 -0.86 9.86 -12.40
C ALA A 5 -1.34 9.85 -10.95
N ARG A 6 -2.67 9.86 -10.77
CA ARG A 6 -3.34 9.84 -9.45
C ARG A 6 -3.96 8.49 -9.11
N LYS A 7 -4.04 7.60 -10.11
CA LYS A 7 -4.52 6.24 -9.95
C LYS A 7 -3.63 5.29 -10.72
N ILE A 8 -3.52 4.07 -10.21
CA ILE A 8 -3.01 2.94 -10.98
C ILE A 8 -4.15 2.33 -11.82
N ARG A 9 -3.79 1.71 -12.94
CA ARG A 9 -4.71 0.95 -13.78
C ARG A 9 -4.21 -0.47 -13.89
N TRP A 10 -4.96 -1.41 -13.33
CA TRP A 10 -4.63 -2.83 -13.45
C TRP A 10 -4.83 -3.30 -14.88
N ARG A 11 -3.78 -3.88 -15.48
CA ARG A 11 -3.76 -4.36 -16.87
C ARG A 11 -3.75 -5.87 -16.99
N GLY A 12 -3.66 -6.58 -15.86
CA GLY A 12 -3.66 -8.03 -15.81
C GLY A 12 -2.34 -8.63 -15.34
N THR A 13 -2.05 -9.83 -15.84
CA THR A 13 -0.91 -10.64 -15.43
C THR A 13 -0.24 -11.29 -16.64
N GLY A 14 1.07 -11.48 -16.59
CA GLY A 14 1.82 -12.29 -17.55
C GLY A 14 2.78 -13.24 -16.85
N GLU A 15 3.33 -14.22 -17.59
CA GLU A 15 4.28 -15.16 -17.01
C GLU A 15 5.72 -14.59 -17.05
N TYR A 16 6.03 -13.82 -18.09
CA TYR A 16 7.35 -13.24 -18.32
C TYR A 16 7.33 -11.73 -18.23
N ARG A 17 8.50 -11.14 -17.89
CA ARG A 17 8.63 -9.69 -17.72
C ARG A 17 8.27 -8.94 -19.00
N ASP A 18 8.87 -9.29 -20.13
CA ASP A 18 8.72 -8.53 -21.38
C ASP A 18 7.26 -8.55 -21.88
N GLU A 19 6.60 -9.70 -21.77
CA GLU A 19 5.16 -9.87 -22.05
C GLU A 19 4.31 -9.00 -21.13
N THR A 20 4.60 -9.03 -19.82
CA THR A 20 3.84 -8.26 -18.83
C THR A 20 4.08 -6.76 -19.01
N GLU A 21 5.28 -6.35 -19.39
CA GLU A 21 5.65 -4.96 -19.64
C GLU A 21 4.97 -4.41 -20.90
N ALA A 22 4.71 -5.27 -21.89
CA ALA A 22 3.94 -4.89 -23.09
C ALA A 22 2.48 -4.48 -22.79
N LEU A 23 1.94 -4.83 -21.61
CA LEU A 23 0.62 -4.39 -21.15
C LEU A 23 0.61 -2.92 -20.67
N LEU A 24 1.77 -2.28 -20.53
CA LEU A 24 1.94 -1.00 -19.84
C LEU A 24 2.19 0.15 -20.82
N GLU A 25 1.14 0.87 -21.18
CA GLU A 25 1.21 1.94 -22.17
C GLU A 25 1.38 3.32 -21.52
N HIS A 26 0.62 3.58 -20.46
CA HIS A 26 0.45 4.90 -19.87
C HIS A 26 0.96 4.97 -18.43
N PRO A 27 1.45 6.12 -17.93
CA PRO A 27 1.84 6.30 -16.52
C PRO A 27 0.75 5.83 -15.54
N GLY A 28 1.12 4.95 -14.60
CA GLY A 28 0.20 4.30 -13.66
C GLY A 28 -0.37 2.95 -14.15
N ASP A 29 -0.18 2.57 -15.41
CA ASP A 29 -0.49 1.20 -15.85
C ASP A 29 0.34 0.20 -15.04
N THR A 30 -0.32 -0.86 -14.58
CA THR A 30 0.21 -1.81 -13.61
C THR A 30 -0.17 -3.23 -13.98
N ALA A 31 0.79 -4.16 -13.98
CA ALA A 31 0.54 -5.58 -14.23
C ALA A 31 1.48 -6.47 -13.41
N ALA A 32 1.07 -7.68 -13.08
CA ALA A 32 1.88 -8.61 -12.27
C ALA A 32 2.50 -9.73 -13.09
N VAL A 33 3.77 -10.02 -12.81
CA VAL A 33 4.47 -11.22 -13.30
C VAL A 33 4.17 -12.37 -12.33
N ILE A 34 3.51 -13.42 -12.81
CA ILE A 34 3.15 -14.60 -12.01
C ILE A 34 3.70 -15.86 -12.68
N ARG A 35 4.57 -16.58 -11.97
CA ARG A 35 5.16 -17.86 -12.42
C ARG A 35 4.94 -18.90 -11.35
N THR A 36 3.77 -19.55 -11.39
CA THR A 36 3.20 -20.38 -10.31
C THR A 36 2.86 -19.60 -9.02
N ARG A 37 3.60 -18.52 -8.74
CA ARG A 37 3.44 -17.59 -7.62
C ARG A 37 3.81 -16.17 -8.05
N PRO A 38 3.36 -15.14 -7.31
CA PRO A 38 3.76 -13.76 -7.58
C PRO A 38 5.29 -13.60 -7.59
N ARG A 39 5.81 -12.93 -8.62
CA ARG A 39 7.24 -12.63 -8.76
C ARG A 39 7.50 -11.16 -8.55
N SER A 40 6.83 -10.34 -9.36
CA SER A 40 7.02 -8.90 -9.36
C SER A 40 5.76 -8.19 -9.84
N LEU A 41 5.58 -6.95 -9.42
CA LEU A 41 4.63 -6.03 -10.01
C LEU A 41 5.40 -5.05 -10.89
N LEU A 42 4.92 -4.85 -12.12
CA LEU A 42 5.44 -3.86 -13.04
C LEU A 42 4.51 -2.65 -13.02
N ILE A 43 5.06 -1.44 -12.91
CA ILE A 43 4.31 -0.19 -12.91
C ILE A 43 4.98 0.79 -13.87
N LYS A 44 4.29 1.25 -14.92
CA LYS A 44 4.78 2.36 -15.74
C LYS A 44 4.84 3.60 -14.86
N CYS A 45 6.02 4.17 -14.67
CA CYS A 45 6.28 5.09 -13.58
C CYS A 45 5.24 6.23 -13.56
N PRO A 46 4.49 6.39 -12.46
CA PRO A 46 3.34 7.29 -12.44
C PRO A 46 3.73 8.76 -12.43
N ASP A 47 5.00 9.11 -12.24
CA ASP A 47 5.47 10.49 -12.38
C ASP A 47 5.63 10.93 -13.85
N GLY A 48 5.53 9.99 -14.80
CA GLY A 48 5.66 10.25 -16.23
C GLY A 48 7.10 10.26 -16.75
N CYS A 49 8.10 9.81 -15.98
CA CYS A 49 9.50 9.79 -16.44
C CYS A 49 9.79 8.78 -17.57
N GLY A 50 8.87 7.84 -17.82
CA GLY A 50 8.98 6.85 -18.90
C GLY A 50 9.53 5.50 -18.46
N ASP A 51 10.18 5.41 -17.30
CA ASP A 51 10.69 4.14 -16.75
C ASP A 51 9.55 3.20 -16.33
N THR A 52 9.85 1.89 -16.27
CA THR A 52 8.99 0.88 -15.64
C THR A 52 9.59 0.49 -14.29
N LEU A 53 8.82 0.68 -13.22
CA LEU A 53 9.18 0.23 -11.87
C LEU A 53 8.95 -1.27 -11.76
N VAL A 54 9.90 -1.98 -11.16
CA VAL A 54 9.80 -3.41 -10.84
C VAL A 54 9.77 -3.56 -9.33
N VAL A 55 8.61 -3.94 -8.79
CA VAL A 55 8.41 -4.13 -7.35
C VAL A 55 8.47 -5.62 -7.04
N ASN A 56 9.35 -6.04 -6.13
CA ASN A 56 9.44 -7.44 -5.73
C ASN A 56 8.19 -7.87 -4.96
N LEU A 57 7.55 -8.97 -5.39
CA LEU A 57 6.44 -9.61 -4.68
C LEU A 57 6.85 -10.95 -4.06
N ASP A 58 8.05 -11.45 -4.36
CA ASP A 58 8.53 -12.72 -3.83
C ASP A 58 9.38 -12.51 -2.56
N PRO A 59 8.88 -12.85 -1.36
CA PRO A 59 9.65 -12.71 -0.13
C PRO A 59 10.89 -13.62 -0.09
N ARG A 60 10.96 -14.66 -0.94
CA ARG A 60 12.13 -15.54 -1.05
C ARG A 60 13.29 -14.88 -1.81
N ALA A 61 13.03 -13.80 -2.54
CA ALA A 61 14.04 -13.06 -3.31
C ALA A 61 14.58 -11.84 -2.55
N GLY A 62 14.02 -11.51 -1.38
CA GLY A 62 14.41 -10.34 -0.57
C GLY A 62 13.20 -9.61 0.00
N LYS A 63 13.39 -8.34 0.39
CA LYS A 63 12.28 -7.47 0.82
C LYS A 63 11.21 -7.44 -0.28
N ALA A 64 9.97 -7.72 0.10
CA ALA A 64 8.85 -7.87 -0.82
C ALA A 64 7.66 -7.05 -0.35
N TRP A 65 6.86 -6.61 -1.32
CA TRP A 65 5.60 -5.94 -1.08
C TRP A 65 4.46 -6.96 -1.08
N SER A 66 3.49 -6.74 -0.22
CA SER A 66 2.21 -7.44 -0.24
C SER A 66 1.30 -6.78 -1.28
N LEU A 67 0.92 -7.55 -2.29
CA LEU A 67 -0.08 -7.16 -3.29
C LEU A 67 -1.45 -7.68 -2.86
N MET A 68 -2.42 -6.77 -2.75
CA MET A 68 -3.83 -7.11 -2.52
C MET A 68 -4.66 -6.53 -3.67
N VAL A 69 -5.51 -7.36 -4.28
CA VAL A 69 -6.46 -6.92 -5.30
C VAL A 69 -7.85 -7.29 -4.81
N ARG A 70 -8.68 -6.28 -4.53
CA ARG A 70 -10.09 -6.44 -4.13
C ARG A 70 -10.94 -5.61 -5.09
N ASP A 71 -11.96 -6.20 -5.70
CA ASP A 71 -12.83 -5.55 -6.70
C ASP A 71 -12.04 -4.81 -7.79
N GLU A 72 -11.01 -5.48 -8.35
CA GLU A 72 -10.08 -4.93 -9.36
C GLU A 72 -9.24 -3.72 -8.89
N ARG A 73 -9.36 -3.32 -7.63
CA ARG A 73 -8.56 -2.25 -7.03
C ARG A 73 -7.32 -2.82 -6.38
N CYS A 74 -6.18 -2.46 -6.94
CA CYS A 74 -4.88 -2.90 -6.44
C CYS A 74 -4.41 -2.01 -5.27
N THR A 75 -3.82 -2.66 -4.28
CA THR A 75 -3.17 -2.07 -3.11
C THR A 75 -1.81 -2.73 -2.92
N LEU A 76 -0.79 -1.93 -2.64
CA LEU A 76 0.53 -2.40 -2.24
C LEU A 76 0.86 -1.93 -0.84
N TYR A 77 1.44 -2.82 -0.06
CA TYR A 77 1.98 -2.50 1.25
C TYR A 77 3.43 -3.01 1.37
N PRO A 78 4.40 -2.21 1.86
CA PRO A 78 4.28 -0.80 2.27
C PRO A 78 4.32 0.18 1.07
N SER A 79 4.65 1.45 1.30
CA SER A 79 4.82 2.45 0.23
C SER A 79 5.95 2.05 -0.74
N ILE A 80 5.89 2.53 -1.98
CA ILE A 80 6.98 2.41 -2.94
C ILE A 80 7.88 3.62 -2.79
N TRP A 81 9.16 3.40 -2.50
CA TRP A 81 10.19 4.44 -2.55
C TRP A 81 11.30 3.99 -3.49
N ARG A 82 11.44 4.68 -4.62
CA ARG A 82 12.55 4.48 -5.54
C ARG A 82 13.72 5.37 -5.08
N GLU A 83 14.87 4.76 -4.81
CA GLU A 83 16.07 5.50 -4.38
C GLU A 83 16.83 6.11 -5.57
N ASP A 84 16.73 5.47 -6.74
CA ASP A 84 17.41 5.87 -7.97
C ASP A 84 16.48 6.50 -9.02
N GLY A 85 17.09 7.03 -10.08
CA GLY A 85 16.38 7.62 -11.22
C GLY A 85 15.49 8.79 -10.82
N CYS A 86 14.20 8.70 -11.14
CA CYS A 86 13.25 9.77 -10.87
C CYS A 86 12.96 9.99 -9.38
N ARG A 87 13.30 9.03 -8.51
CA ARG A 87 13.08 9.09 -7.06
C ARG A 87 11.62 9.27 -6.63
N SER A 88 10.69 8.64 -7.34
CA SER A 88 9.26 8.66 -7.00
C SER A 88 9.00 7.97 -5.64
N HIS A 89 8.20 8.61 -4.78
CA HIS A 89 7.74 8.04 -3.51
C HIS A 89 6.22 8.18 -3.41
N PHE A 90 5.51 7.06 -3.29
CA PHE A 90 4.05 7.03 -3.24
C PHE A 90 3.51 5.75 -2.60
N ILE A 91 2.26 5.80 -2.18
CA ILE A 91 1.45 4.66 -1.74
C ILE A 91 0.47 4.30 -2.86
N VAL A 92 0.25 3.00 -3.05
CA VAL A 92 -0.84 2.47 -3.88
C VAL A 92 -1.91 1.90 -2.96
N TRP A 93 -3.09 2.51 -2.92
CA TRP A 93 -4.17 2.15 -1.99
C TRP A 93 -5.52 2.17 -2.69
N ARG A 94 -6.12 0.98 -2.86
CA ARG A 94 -7.41 0.77 -3.56
C ARG A 94 -7.49 1.52 -4.90
N ASP A 95 -6.47 1.35 -5.74
CA ASP A 95 -6.22 2.05 -7.01
C ASP A 95 -5.67 3.49 -6.91
N HIS A 96 -5.77 4.16 -5.76
CA HIS A 96 -5.29 5.52 -5.59
C HIS A 96 -3.77 5.57 -5.44
N ILE A 97 -3.16 6.59 -6.04
CA ILE A 97 -1.76 6.96 -5.82
C ILE A 97 -1.74 8.15 -4.86
N VAL A 98 -1.31 7.88 -3.62
CA VAL A 98 -1.08 8.93 -2.62
C VAL A 98 0.41 9.24 -2.64
N TRP A 99 0.76 10.39 -3.20
CA TRP A 99 2.15 10.81 -3.35
C TRP A 99 2.76 11.28 -2.03
N CYS A 100 4.07 11.08 -1.86
CA CYS A 100 4.82 11.48 -0.67
C CYS A 100 6.04 12.33 -1.07
N GLY A 101 6.26 13.45 -0.39
CA GLY A 101 7.36 14.39 -0.59
C GLY A 101 7.27 15.27 -1.83
N ARG A 102 6.75 14.76 -2.96
CA ARG A 102 6.47 15.54 -4.19
C ARG A 102 5.08 15.20 -4.70
N PHE A 103 4.47 16.13 -5.44
CA PHE A 103 3.13 15.96 -6.02
C PHE A 103 1.98 15.76 -5.01
N GLU A 104 2.19 16.09 -3.74
CA GLU A 104 1.20 15.86 -2.68
C GLU A 104 -0.07 16.70 -2.84
N TYR A 105 0.04 17.89 -3.44
CA TYR A 105 -1.13 18.72 -3.76
C TYR A 105 -2.05 17.95 -4.72
N GLY A 106 -3.32 17.79 -4.32
CA GLY A 106 -4.30 17.00 -5.06
C GLY A 106 -4.23 15.49 -4.84
N ASN A 107 -3.55 15.03 -3.78
CA ASN A 107 -3.72 13.66 -3.30
C ASN A 107 -5.17 13.41 -2.89
N GLU A 108 -5.68 12.24 -3.29
CA GLU A 108 -6.98 11.73 -2.86
C GLU A 108 -6.78 10.33 -2.28
N GLU A 109 -7.24 10.12 -1.05
CA GLU A 109 -7.31 8.81 -0.44
C GLU A 109 -8.64 8.12 -0.79
N PRO A 110 -8.71 6.78 -0.77
CA PRO A 110 -9.97 6.06 -0.87
C PRO A 110 -10.96 6.49 0.21
N SER A 111 -12.27 6.34 -0.05
CA SER A 111 -13.31 6.67 0.92
C SER A 111 -13.12 5.96 2.27
N TYR A 112 -13.50 6.62 3.35
CA TYR A 112 -13.45 6.05 4.69
C TYR A 112 -14.65 5.15 4.97
N ASP A 113 -14.40 3.95 5.51
CA ASP A 113 -15.44 3.06 6.00
C ASP A 113 -15.38 2.98 7.53
N GLY A 114 -16.30 3.68 8.21
CA GLY A 114 -16.39 3.69 9.67
C GLY A 114 -16.79 2.34 10.26
N ARG A 115 -17.34 1.41 9.48
CA ARG A 115 -17.71 0.07 9.95
C ARG A 115 -16.46 -0.75 10.35
N LEU A 116 -15.30 -0.40 9.80
CA LEU A 116 -14.03 -1.05 10.12
C LEU A 116 -13.56 -0.75 11.56
N GLU A 117 -13.99 0.36 12.17
CA GLU A 117 -13.54 0.76 13.51
C GLU A 117 -13.83 -0.34 14.55
N ALA A 118 -15.05 -0.88 14.56
CA ALA A 118 -15.44 -1.93 15.51
C ALA A 118 -14.59 -3.21 15.35
N LYS A 119 -14.26 -3.57 14.11
CA LYS A 119 -13.43 -4.75 13.80
C LYS A 119 -11.98 -4.56 14.28
N VAL A 120 -11.43 -3.35 14.10
CA VAL A 120 -10.07 -3.01 14.56
C VAL A 120 -10.00 -2.98 16.08
N ILE A 121 -10.98 -2.35 16.74
CA ILE A 121 -11.04 -2.30 18.22
C ILE A 121 -11.11 -3.72 18.80
N ALA A 122 -11.94 -4.59 18.22
CA ALA A 122 -12.08 -5.97 18.68
C ALA A 122 -10.81 -6.84 18.51
N ALA A 123 -9.86 -6.40 17.67
CA ALA A 123 -8.60 -7.10 17.43
C ALA A 123 -7.43 -6.59 18.30
N LEU A 124 -7.68 -5.57 19.12
CA LEU A 124 -6.73 -4.99 20.05
C LEU A 124 -7.03 -5.45 21.49
N ASP A 125 -6.00 -5.43 22.31
CA ASP A 125 -6.10 -5.58 23.76
C ASP A 125 -5.26 -4.49 24.45
N GLU A 126 -5.38 -4.34 25.77
CA GLU A 126 -4.66 -3.34 26.57
C GLU A 126 -3.21 -3.77 26.92
N ALA A 127 -2.91 -5.07 26.85
CA ALA A 127 -1.66 -5.65 27.33
C ALA A 127 -0.56 -5.64 26.26
N THR A 128 -0.93 -5.77 24.98
CA THR A 128 -0.01 -6.12 23.90
C THR A 128 -0.02 -5.09 22.78
N TYR A 129 1.16 -4.56 22.48
CA TYR A 129 1.37 -3.75 21.28
C TYR A 129 1.44 -4.62 20.03
N ARG A 130 0.64 -4.30 19.02
CA ARG A 130 0.56 -5.05 17.76
C ARG A 130 0.81 -4.12 16.57
N SER A 131 1.55 -4.58 15.57
CA SER A 131 1.75 -3.75 14.37
C SER A 131 0.43 -3.59 13.61
N GLY A 132 0.22 -2.42 13.00
CA GLY A 132 -0.99 -2.18 12.18
C GLY A 132 -1.16 -3.18 11.04
N SER A 133 -0.05 -3.70 10.48
CA SER A 133 -0.07 -4.75 9.46
C SER A 133 -0.50 -6.11 10.01
N ASP A 134 -0.04 -6.50 11.21
CA ASP A 134 -0.43 -7.78 11.81
C ASP A 134 -1.92 -7.77 12.17
N ILE A 135 -2.42 -6.65 12.71
CA ILE A 135 -3.84 -6.47 12.97
C ILE A 135 -4.64 -6.63 11.68
N ALA A 136 -4.18 -6.01 10.58
CA ALA A 136 -4.85 -6.10 9.29
C ALA A 136 -4.89 -7.52 8.73
N ILE A 137 -3.79 -8.27 8.86
CA ILE A 137 -3.73 -9.68 8.45
C ILE A 137 -4.75 -10.51 9.24
N ASP A 138 -4.76 -10.36 10.57
CA ASP A 138 -5.62 -11.15 11.46
C ASP A 138 -7.11 -10.94 11.20
N ILE A 139 -7.50 -9.70 10.86
CA ILE A 139 -8.89 -9.38 10.56
C ILE A 139 -9.22 -9.49 9.07
N ASP A 140 -8.32 -9.99 8.23
CA ASP A 140 -8.44 -10.02 6.76
C ASP A 140 -8.87 -8.66 6.18
N GLU A 141 -8.06 -7.63 6.42
CA GLU A 141 -8.28 -6.28 5.90
C GLU A 141 -7.02 -5.67 5.27
N ILE A 142 -7.23 -4.58 4.53
CA ILE A 142 -6.15 -3.84 3.90
C ILE A 142 -5.36 -3.07 4.98
N PRO A 143 -4.01 -3.22 5.05
CA PRO A 143 -3.18 -2.53 6.05
C PRO A 143 -3.34 -1.02 6.09
N TRP A 144 -3.49 -0.35 4.93
CA TRP A 144 -3.72 1.10 4.89
C TRP A 144 -5.06 1.52 5.49
N ASP A 145 -6.11 0.72 5.30
CA ASP A 145 -7.43 0.99 5.90
C ASP A 145 -7.35 0.87 7.42
N VAL A 146 -6.71 -0.19 7.91
CA VAL A 146 -6.49 -0.44 9.35
C VAL A 146 -5.60 0.62 9.97
N LEU A 147 -4.48 0.99 9.34
CA LEU A 147 -3.59 2.05 9.81
C LEU A 147 -4.30 3.42 9.86
N ARG A 148 -5.19 3.71 8.89
CA ARG A 148 -6.01 4.93 8.93
C ARG A 148 -6.95 4.91 10.13
N VAL A 149 -7.63 3.79 10.39
CA VAL A 149 -8.50 3.63 11.58
C VAL A 149 -7.70 3.82 12.87
N LEU A 150 -6.57 3.12 13.01
CA LEU A 150 -5.73 3.19 14.21
C LEU A 150 -5.26 4.62 14.49
N ARG A 151 -4.77 5.35 13.48
CA ARG A 151 -4.40 6.77 13.63
C ARG A 151 -5.57 7.66 14.06
N ARG A 152 -6.80 7.33 13.61
CA ARG A 152 -8.01 8.06 14.00
C ARG A 152 -8.37 7.78 15.47
N LEU A 153 -8.28 6.52 15.89
CA LEU A 153 -8.54 6.10 17.27
C LEU A 153 -7.48 6.65 18.25
N VAL A 154 -6.22 6.75 17.83
CA VAL A 154 -5.16 7.41 18.60
C VAL A 154 -5.47 8.89 18.84
N ARG A 155 -5.96 9.61 17.81
CA ARG A 155 -6.41 11.01 17.98
C ARG A 155 -7.63 11.16 18.88
N GLY A 156 -8.44 10.10 18.99
CA GLY A 156 -9.60 10.03 19.87
C GLY A 156 -9.28 9.42 21.24
N GLU A 157 -8.00 9.19 21.56
CA GLU A 157 -7.53 8.66 22.86
C GLU A 157 -8.08 7.26 23.23
N MET A 158 -8.63 6.51 22.26
CA MET A 158 -9.12 5.13 22.47
C MET A 158 -8.04 4.07 22.29
N VAL A 159 -6.98 4.40 21.55
CA VAL A 159 -5.86 3.52 21.19
C VAL A 159 -4.57 4.27 21.45
N GLU A 160 -3.56 3.57 21.94
CA GLU A 160 -2.21 4.12 22.13
C GLU A 160 -1.29 3.61 21.02
N GLU A 161 -0.47 4.50 20.44
CA GLU A 161 0.66 4.12 19.60
C GLU A 161 1.94 4.04 20.45
N GLY A 162 2.75 3.02 20.23
CA GLY A 162 3.99 2.84 20.97
C GLY A 162 5.07 3.87 20.59
N ASP A 163 5.86 4.29 21.57
CA ASP A 163 6.98 5.21 21.34
C ASP A 163 8.22 4.51 20.75
N LYS A 164 9.08 5.29 20.09
CA LYS A 164 10.41 4.91 19.60
C LYS A 164 10.39 3.60 18.81
N ASP A 165 10.92 2.52 19.40
CA ASP A 165 11.08 1.20 18.78
C ASP A 165 9.73 0.51 18.53
N ARG A 166 8.65 0.99 19.15
CA ARG A 166 7.28 0.49 18.99
C ARG A 166 6.41 1.39 18.11
N ARG A 167 7.01 2.36 17.41
CA ARG A 167 6.26 3.18 16.45
C ARG A 167 5.56 2.30 15.42
N GLY A 168 4.32 2.62 15.08
CA GLY A 168 3.47 1.79 14.22
C GLY A 168 2.92 0.52 14.89
N HIS A 169 3.10 0.36 16.20
CA HIS A 169 2.41 -0.65 17.00
C HIS A 169 1.37 0.01 17.90
N PHE A 170 0.26 -0.70 18.10
CA PHE A 170 -0.94 -0.15 18.72
C PHE A 170 -1.51 -1.13 19.76
N ARG A 171 -2.18 -0.57 20.76
CA ARG A 171 -2.95 -1.29 21.78
C ARG A 171 -4.15 -0.45 22.22
N LEU A 172 -5.13 -1.02 22.91
CA LEU A 172 -6.19 -0.22 23.54
C LEU A 172 -5.58 0.69 24.61
N ALA A 173 -6.09 1.92 24.71
CA ALA A 173 -5.75 2.81 25.82
C ALA A 173 -6.28 2.21 27.13
N GLY A 174 -5.45 2.20 28.17
CA GLY A 174 -5.90 1.80 29.51
C GLY A 174 -6.80 2.89 30.10
N GLY A 175 -7.96 2.50 30.62
CA GLY A 175 -8.84 3.40 31.39
C GLY A 175 -8.24 3.84 32.72
#